data_AF-A0A377BM50-F1
#
_entry.id   AF-A0A377BM50-F1
#
_cell.length_a   1.000
_cell.length_b   1.000
_cell.length_c   1.000
_cell.angle_alpha   90.00
_cell.angle_beta   90.00
_cell.angle_gamma   90.00
#
_symmetry.space_group_name_H-M   'P 1'
#
loop_
_entity.id
_entity.type
_entity.pdbx_description
1 polymer ?
#
loop_
_entity_poly.entity_id
_entity_poly.type
_entity_poly.pdbx_seq_one_letter_code
_entity_poly.pdbx_strand_id
1 'polypeptide(L)' 'MTEVSYQVAKRAAKKGAKYYHITRQWQERGNNLTVSADLYK' A
#
# COMPACT_ATOMS: atom_id res chain seq x y z
N MET A 1 1.48 -11.68 -3.35
CA MET A 1 1.49 -10.80 -2.16
C MET A 1 2.67 -9.83 -2.12
N THR A 2 3.85 -10.20 -2.60
CA THR A 2 5.08 -9.38 -2.60
C THR A 2 4.98 -8.07 -3.40
N GLU A 3 4.25 -8.08 -4.52
CA GLU A 3 4.21 -6.94 -5.44
C GLU A 3 3.39 -5.75 -4.91
N VAL A 4 2.28 -6.04 -4.21
CA VAL A 4 1.43 -5.02 -3.58
C VAL A 4 2.19 -4.32 -2.45
N SER A 5 2.83 -5.09 -1.56
CA SER A 5 3.64 -4.54 -0.48
C SER A 5 4.79 -3.69 -1.00
N TYR A 6 5.45 -4.12 -2.09
CA TYR A 6 6.49 -3.33 -2.74
C TYR A 6 5.96 -1.99 -3.29
N GLN A 7 4.81 -2.02 -3.97
CA GLN A 7 4.19 -0.81 -4.54
C GLN A 7 3.71 0.17 -3.48
N VAL A 8 3.21 -0.33 -2.33
CA VAL A 8 2.84 0.49 -1.17
C VAL A 8 4.09 1.06 -0.50
N ALA A 9 5.10 0.23 -0.23
CA ALA A 9 6.36 0.67 0.38
C ALA A 9 7.08 1.74 -0.47
N LYS A 10 7.12 1.56 -1.80
CA LYS A 10 7.71 2.55 -2.72
C LYS A 10 7.00 3.90 -2.66
N ARG A 11 5.67 3.91 -2.52
CA ARG A 11 4.87 5.13 -2.37
C ARG A 11 5.04 5.76 -0.99
N ALA A 12 5.09 4.93 0.06
CA ALA A 12 5.36 5.36 1.42
C ALA A 12 6.73 6.04 1.54
N ALA A 13 7.77 5.42 0.98
CA ALA A 13 9.12 5.95 0.96
C ALA A 13 9.22 7.28 0.19
N LYS A 14 8.54 7.42 -0.95
CA LYS A 14 8.43 8.69 -1.68
C LYS A 14 7.79 9.81 -0.84
N LYS A 15 6.88 9.47 0.07
CA LYS A 15 6.26 10.41 1.02
C LYS A 15 7.07 10.61 2.31
N GLY A 16 8.23 9.94 2.45
CA GLY A 16 9.10 10.06 3.62
C GLY A 16 8.59 9.31 4.86
N ALA A 17 7.72 8.31 4.68
CA ALA A 17 7.25 7.44 5.74
C ALA A 17 8.18 6.23 5.92
N LYS A 18 8.57 5.93 7.17
CA LYS A 18 9.33 4.71 7.49
C LYS A 18 8.43 3.50 7.68
N TYR A 19 7.22 3.71 8.18
CA TYR A 19 6.26 2.65 8.45
C TYR A 19 4.97 2.93 7.68
N TYR A 20 4.31 1.87 7.26
CA TYR A 20 3.00 1.94 6.66
C TYR A 20 2.12 0.83 7.24
N HIS A 21 0.84 1.14 7.42
CA HIS A 21 -0.16 0.16 7.85
C HIS A 21 -1.28 0.13 6.82
N ILE A 22 -1.51 -1.02 6.21
CA ILE A 22 -2.58 -1.18 5.23
C ILE A 22 -3.90 -1.31 5.97
N THR A 23 -4.74 -0.28 5.91
CA THR A 23 -6.03 -0.25 6.59
C THR A 23 -7.17 -0.76 5.73
N ARG A 24 -7.03 -0.74 4.41
CA ARG A 24 -8.07 -1.26 3.51
C ARG A 24 -7.49 -1.88 2.27
N GLN A 25 -7.97 -3.08 1.94
CA GLN A 25 -7.70 -3.77 0.69
C GLN A 25 -9.04 -4.11 0.07
N TRP A 26 -9.30 -3.60 -1.13
CA TRP A 26 -10.52 -3.85 -1.85
C TRP A 26 -10.19 -4.39 -3.24
N GLN A 27 -10.73 -5.56 -3.55
CA GLN A 27 -10.53 -6.23 -4.82
C GLN A 27 -11.90 -6.35 -5.50
N GLU A 28 -12.17 -5.49 -6.49
CA GLU A 28 -13.51 -5.42 -7.11
C GLU A 28 -13.78 -6.57 -8.06
N ARG A 29 -12.85 -6.82 -8.99
CA ARG A 29 -13.02 -7.83 -10.05
C ARG A 29 -11.67 -8.33 -10.55
N GLY A 30 -11.00 -9.17 -9.74
CA GLY A 30 -9.86 -10.01 -10.14
C GLY A 30 -8.55 -9.33 -10.60
N ASN A 31 -8.63 -8.29 -11.43
CA ASN A 31 -7.53 -7.56 -12.05
C ASN A 31 -7.09 -6.33 -11.26
N ASN A 32 -8.04 -5.57 -10.70
CA ASN A 32 -7.72 -4.32 -10.02
C ASN A 32 -7.82 -4.49 -8.50
N LEU A 33 -6.76 -4.05 -7.82
CA LEU A 33 -6.66 -4.02 -6.37
C LEU A 33 -6.44 -2.58 -5.91
N THR A 34 -7.37 -2.09 -5.09
CA THR A 34 -7.25 -0.79 -4.43
C THR A 34 -6.77 -0.99 -3.01
N VAL A 35 -5.65 -0.35 -2.66
CA VAL A 35 -5.03 -0.46 -1.34
C VAL A 35 -4.92 0.92 -0.71
N SER A 36 -5.52 1.07 0.48
CA SER A 36 -5.35 2.23 1.33
C SER A 36 -4.36 1.89 2.44
N ALA A 37 -3.36 2.76 2.62
CA ALA A 37 -2.35 2.59 3.65
C ALA A 37 -2.10 3.92 4.37
N ASP A 38 -2.14 3.85 5.69
CA ASP A 38 -1.73 4.93 6.57
C ASP A 38 -0.21 4.95 6.70
N LEU A 39 0.35 6.15 6.70
CA LEU A 39 1.79 6.37 6.63
C LEU A 39 2.27 7.02 7.93
N TYR A 40 3.35 6.45 8.48
CA TYR A 40 3.96 6.90 9.72
C TYR A 40 5.46 7.17 9.48
N LYS A 41 6.00 8.18 10.17
CA LYS A 41 7.42 8.53 10.13
C LYS A 41 8.27 7.62 11.01
#